data_AF-K8P7Y8-F1
#
_entry.id   AF-K8P7Y8-F1
#
_cell.length_a   1.000
_cell.length_b   1.000
_cell.length_c   1.000
_cell.angle_alpha   90.00
_cell.angle_beta   90.00
_cell.angle_gamma   90.00
#
_symmetry.space_group_name_H-M   'P 1'
#
loop_
_entity.id
_entity.type
_entity.pdbx_description
1 polymer ?
#
loop_
_entity_poly.entity_id
_entity_poly.type
_entity_poly.pdbx_seq_one_letter_code
_entity_poly.pdbx_strand_id
1 'polypeptide(L)'
;MKTKHPCDGMTRAEVNAFEAIAVNQKTRCSKRTLDRLLARGLIEKLEENISFRDGLPPAITTDFYVPFPIHYQWCEWAAGRYG
;
A
#
# COMPACT_ATOMS: atom_id res chain seq x y z
N MET A 1 11.26 18.20 14.89
CA MET A 1 11.87 16.91 14.47
C MET A 1 11.28 16.58 13.11
N LYS A 2 12.07 16.34 12.06
CA LYS A 2 11.50 16.01 10.73
C LYS A 2 11.00 14.56 10.77
N THR A 3 9.70 14.36 10.60
CA THR A 3 9.10 13.02 10.46
C THR A 3 9.75 12.31 9.27
N LYS A 4 10.07 11.02 9.41
CA LYS A 4 10.68 10.22 8.32
C LYS A 4 9.59 9.58 7.47
N HIS A 5 9.87 9.42 6.17
CA HIS A 5 9.03 8.64 5.27
C HIS A 5 8.92 7.19 5.79
N PRO A 6 7.73 6.54 5.77
CA PRO A 6 7.58 5.16 6.25
C PRO A 6 8.48 4.14 5.54
N CYS A 7 8.77 4.38 4.26
CA CYS A 7 9.69 3.57 3.46
C CYS A 7 11.17 4.03 3.55
N ASP A 8 11.62 4.67 4.63
CA ASP A 8 13.03 5.06 4.80
C ASP A 8 13.97 3.83 4.62
N GLY A 9 15.05 4.02 3.86
CA GLY A 9 15.99 2.94 3.51
C GLY A 9 15.46 1.87 2.52
N MET A 10 14.33 2.09 1.87
CA MET A 10 13.84 1.23 0.78
C MET A 10 14.27 1.74 -0.60
N THR A 11 14.18 0.87 -1.61
CA THR A 11 14.47 1.24 -2.99
C THR A 11 13.39 2.18 -3.54
N ARG A 12 13.73 2.97 -4.55
CA ARG A 12 12.78 3.89 -5.20
C ARG A 12 11.54 3.17 -5.77
N ALA A 13 11.71 1.94 -6.27
CA ALA A 13 10.58 1.16 -6.77
C ALA A 13 9.60 0.78 -5.66
N GLU A 14 10.11 0.46 -4.47
CA GLU A 14 9.28 0.14 -3.29
C GLU A 14 8.60 1.39 -2.74
N VAL A 15 9.31 2.52 -2.67
CA VAL A 15 8.74 3.82 -2.28
C VAL A 15 7.59 4.20 -3.21
N ASN A 16 7.80 4.16 -4.53
CA ASN A 16 6.76 4.50 -5.50
C ASN A 16 5.55 3.56 -5.41
N ALA A 17 5.77 2.27 -5.16
CA ALA A 17 4.68 1.30 -4.99
C ALA A 17 3.87 1.61 -3.72
N PHE A 18 4.54 1.88 -2.60
CA PHE A 18 3.88 2.30 -1.37
C PHE A 18 3.07 3.58 -1.57
N GLU A 19 3.66 4.62 -2.15
CA GLU A 19 2.97 5.91 -2.36
C GLU A 19 1.74 5.75 -3.26
N ALA A 20 1.82 4.93 -4.31
CA ALA A 20 0.67 4.63 -5.16
C ALA A 20 -0.45 3.90 -4.39
N ILE A 21 -0.13 2.93 -3.52
CA ILE A 21 -1.13 2.27 -2.66
C ILE A 21 -1.72 3.27 -1.67
N ALA A 22 -0.90 4.13 -1.07
CA ALA A 22 -1.36 5.15 -0.13
C ALA A 22 -2.43 6.06 -0.74
N VAL A 23 -2.33 6.39 -2.03
CA VAL A 23 -3.32 7.20 -2.76
C VAL A 23 -4.37 6.38 -3.51
N ASN A 24 -4.53 5.08 -3.20
CA ASN A 24 -5.46 4.16 -3.85
C ASN A 24 -5.30 4.05 -5.38
N GLN A 25 -4.09 4.26 -5.90
CA GLN A 25 -3.76 4.02 -7.30
C GLN A 25 -3.32 2.58 -7.53
N LYS A 26 -3.66 2.04 -8.71
CA LYS A 26 -3.19 0.72 -9.13
C LYS A 26 -1.67 0.72 -9.28
N THR A 27 -0.97 -0.02 -8.42
CA THR A 27 0.46 -0.23 -8.57
C THR A 27 0.78 -1.20 -9.69
N ARG A 28 1.68 -0.81 -10.59
CA ARG A 28 2.38 -1.74 -11.48
C ARG A 28 3.72 -2.10 -10.85
N CYS A 29 3.69 -2.93 -9.80
CA CYS A 29 4.90 -3.38 -9.12
C CYS A 29 5.03 -4.90 -9.16
N SER A 30 6.25 -5.38 -8.92
CA SER A 30 6.52 -6.82 -8.86
C SER A 30 5.92 -7.44 -7.59
N LYS A 31 5.59 -8.74 -7.63
CA LYS A 31 5.19 -9.49 -6.44
C LYS A 31 6.21 -9.35 -5.30
N ARG A 32 7.51 -9.42 -5.62
CA ARG A 32 8.59 -9.24 -4.64
C ARG A 32 8.53 -7.88 -3.92
N THR A 33 8.12 -6.83 -4.61
CA THR A 33 7.94 -5.49 -4.02
C THR A 33 6.80 -5.52 -2.99
N LEU A 34 5.65 -6.09 -3.36
CA LEU A 34 4.50 -6.24 -2.46
C LEU A 34 4.86 -7.08 -1.23
N ASP A 35 5.52 -8.22 -1.43
CA ASP A 35 5.93 -9.12 -0.34
C ASP A 35 6.85 -8.39 0.66
N ARG A 36 7.74 -7.51 0.20
CA ARG A 36 8.62 -6.72 1.08
C ARG A 36 7.88 -5.62 1.83
N LEU A 37 6.88 -4.98 1.20
CA LEU A 37 6.04 -3.98 1.86
C LEU A 37 5.17 -4.64 2.95
N LEU A 38 4.58 -5.80 2.65
CA LEU A 38 3.84 -6.63 3.62
C LEU A 38 4.74 -7.08 4.78
N ALA A 39 5.92 -7.62 4.48
CA ALA A 39 6.86 -8.10 5.50
C ALA A 39 7.34 -6.99 6.45
N ARG A 40 7.33 -5.73 6.00
CA ARG A 40 7.62 -4.56 6.83
C ARG A 40 6.40 -3.97 7.55
N GLY A 41 5.21 -4.51 7.34
CA GLY A 41 3.97 -3.99 7.92
C GLY A 41 3.58 -2.60 7.39
N LEU A 42 4.06 -2.23 6.20
CA LEU A 42 3.77 -0.93 5.58
C LEU A 42 2.44 -0.92 4.83
N ILE A 43 2.02 -2.09 4.37
CA ILE A 43 0.72 -2.34 3.75
C ILE A 43 0.10 -3.59 4.35
N GLU A 44 -1.22 -3.70 4.24
CA GLU A 44 -1.99 -4.89 4.57
C GLU A 44 -2.74 -5.40 3.34
N LYS A 45 -3.12 -6.67 3.39
CA LYS A 45 -3.85 -7.36 2.32
C LYS A 45 -5.32 -7.48 2.72
N LEU A 46 -6.20 -7.07 1.82
CA LEU A 46 -7.64 -7.27 1.93
C LEU A 46 -8.05 -8.35 0.92
N GLU A 47 -8.60 -9.45 1.41
CA GLU A 47 -9.23 -10.47 0.57
C GLU A 47 -10.74 -10.31 0.64
N GLU A 48 -11.36 -10.04 -0.49
CA GLU A 48 -12.82 -9.92 -0.60
C GLU A 48 -13.38 -11.05 -1.45
N ASN A 49 -14.44 -11.68 -0.93
CA ASN A 49 -15.18 -12.68 -1.69
C ASN A 49 -16.19 -11.97 -2.58
N ILE A 50 -15.97 -12.00 -3.88
CA ILE A 50 -16.91 -11.51 -4.88
C ILE A 50 -17.80 -12.67 -5.32
N SER A 51 -19.09 -12.58 -5.00
CA SER A 51 -20.12 -13.45 -5.57
C SER A 51 -20.72 -12.76 -6.79
N PHE A 52 -20.65 -13.43 -7.94
CA PHE A 52 -21.26 -12.92 -9.15
C PHE A 52 -22.73 -13.35 -9.22
N ARG A 53 -23.61 -12.43 -9.61
CA ARG A 53 -25.06 -12.67 -9.70
C ARG A 53 -25.46 -13.59 -10.86
N ASP A 54 -24.54 -13.85 -11.78
CA ASP A 54 -24.73 -14.63 -13.00
C ASP A 54 -24.50 -16.14 -12.81
N GLY A 55 -24.29 -16.59 -11.56
CA GLY A 55 -24.06 -17.99 -11.25
C GLY A 55 -22.62 -18.46 -11.49
N LEU A 56 -21.69 -17.53 -11.77
CA LEU A 56 -20.26 -17.88 -11.74
C LEU A 56 -19.81 -18.23 -10.31
N PRO A 57 -18.82 -19.12 -10.17
CA PRO A 57 -18.22 -19.42 -8.87
C PRO A 57 -17.72 -18.15 -8.18
N PRO A 58 -17.83 -18.06 -6.84
CA PRO A 58 -17.25 -16.96 -6.09
C PRO A 58 -15.75 -16.83 -6.40
N ALA A 59 -15.28 -15.60 -6.61
CA ALA A 59 -13.87 -15.29 -6.77
C ALA A 59 -13.36 -14.51 -5.55
N ILE A 60 -12.06 -14.67 -5.27
CA ILE A 60 -11.38 -13.87 -4.25
C ILE A 60 -10.62 -12.76 -4.97
N THR A 61 -10.97 -11.51 -4.70
CA THR A 61 -10.13 -10.37 -5.07
C THR A 61 -9.17 -10.06 -3.95
N THR A 62 -7.95 -9.72 -4.34
CA THR A 62 -6.89 -9.29 -3.43
C THR A 62 -6.61 -7.83 -3.71
N ASP A 63 -6.85 -7.00 -2.70
CA ASP A 63 -6.43 -5.60 -2.68
C ASP A 63 -5.39 -5.37 -1.58
N PHE A 64 -4.70 -4.24 -1.69
CA PHE A 64 -3.70 -3.81 -0.72
C PHE A 64 -4.02 -2.40 -0.27
N TYR A 65 -3.86 -2.12 1.02
CA TYR A 65 -4.08 -0.80 1.60
C TYR A 65 -2.98 -0.46 2.60
N VAL A 66 -2.82 0.83 2.88
CA VAL A 66 -1.90 1.32 3.92
C VAL A 66 -2.67 1.43 5.25
N PRO A 67 -2.23 0.77 6.33
CA PRO A 67 -2.87 0.92 7.65
C PRO A 67 -2.84 2.37 8.13
N PHE A 68 -3.91 2.80 8.82
CA PHE A 68 -4.09 4.20 9.22
C PHE A 68 -2.88 4.83 9.93
N PRO A 69 -2.23 4.18 10.92
CA PRO A 69 -1.06 4.77 11.59
C PRO A 69 0.10 5.07 10.63
N ILE A 70 0.33 4.19 9.64
CA ILE A 70 1.38 4.34 8.63
C ILE A 70 1.01 5.44 7.64
N HIS A 71 -0.26 5.49 7.25
CA HIS A 71 -0.76 6.53 6.35
C HIS A 71 -0.68 7.93 7.01
N TYR A 72 -1.02 8.03 8.29
CA TYR A 72 -0.89 9.27 9.06
C TYR A 72 0.57 9.75 9.13
N GLN A 73 1.52 8.86 9.44
CA GLN A 73 2.95 9.18 9.41
C GLN A 73 3.41 9.67 8.02
N TRP A 74 2.92 9.05 6.95
CA TRP A 74 3.22 9.48 5.59
C TRP A 74 2.70 10.89 5.31
N CYS A 75 1.46 11.19 5.72
CA CYS A 75 0.88 12.52 5.61
C CYS A 75 1.68 13.58 6.37
N GLU A 76 2.13 13.30 7.59
CA GLU A 76 2.98 14.23 8.36
C GLU A 76 4.33 14.50 7.68
N TRP A 77 4.97 13.45 7.13
CA TRP A 77 6.19 13.61 6.34
C TRP A 77 5.94 14.46 5.08
N ALA A 78 4.84 14.20 4.36
CA ALA A 78 4.50 14.90 3.12
C ALA A 78 4.23 16.38 3.39
N ALA A 79 3.47 16.69 4.45
CA ALA A 79 3.21 18.05 4.90
C ALA A 79 4.51 18.79 5.23
N GLY A 80 5.44 18.16 5.97
CA GLY A 80 6.73 18.78 6.29
C GLY A 80 7.71 18.91 5.10
N ARG A 81 7.42 18.28 3.97
CA ARG A 81 8.27 18.31 2.76
C ARG A 81 7.73 19.24 1.67
N TYR A 82 6.41 19.33 1.53
CA TYR A 82 5.74 20.01 0.42
C TYR A 82 4.82 21.17 0.86
N GLY A 83 4.50 21.27 2.15
CA GLY A 83 3.81 22.44 2.73
C GLY A 83 4.80 23.54 3.09
#